data_AF-A0A535CZR5-F1
#
_entry.id   AF-A0A535CZR5-F1
#
_cell.length_a   1.000
_cell.length_b   1.000
_cell.length_c   1.000
_cell.angle_alpha   90.00
_cell.angle_beta   90.00
_cell.angle_gamma   90.00
#
_symmetry.space_group_name_H-M   'P 1'
#
loop_
_entity.id
_entity.type
_entity.pdbx_description
1 polymer ?
#
loop_
_entity_poly.entity_id
_entity_poly.type
_entity_poly.pdbx_seq_one_letter_code
_entity_poly.pdbx_strand_id
1 'polypeptide(L)'
;MTPATPSGDPLLARNRRATHEYSIIERLEAGIELTGTEVKSLRGGRVQLRDGYVRIENGEAWLMQVHIAAYEQGNRNNAEPERRRRLLLHKREIEYLDGRVRTQGLTIVPLRLYLARNRVKVEIGLARGKKLWDKRQDVAKRDAEREMERAAVRARRHG
;
A
#
# COMPACT_ATOMS: atom_id res chain seq x y z
N MET A 1 -6.50 -1.88 -18.33
CA MET A 1 -5.07 -1.79 -18.66
C MET A 1 -4.33 -1.45 -17.39
N THR A 2 -3.71 -2.43 -16.74
CA THR A 2 -2.91 -2.20 -15.52
C THR A 2 -1.54 -1.67 -15.96
N PRO A 3 -1.11 -0.45 -15.60
CA PRO A 3 0.25 -0.05 -15.90
C PRO A 3 1.20 -1.00 -15.16
N ALA A 4 2.09 -1.65 -15.91
CA ALA A 4 3.17 -2.43 -15.35
C ALA A 4 4.02 -1.52 -14.46
N THR A 5 4.25 -1.91 -13.20
CA THR A 5 5.12 -1.17 -12.29
C THR A 5 6.52 -1.06 -12.88
N PRO A 6 7.13 0.14 -12.96
CA PRO A 6 8.51 0.25 -13.41
C PRO A 6 9.43 -0.45 -12.40
N SER A 7 10.21 -1.41 -12.89
CA SER A 7 11.13 -2.26 -12.13
C SER A 7 12.36 -1.55 -11.55
N GLY A 8 12.35 -0.21 -11.43
CA GLY A 8 13.47 0.60 -10.92
C GLY A 8 13.07 1.74 -9.98
N ASP A 9 11.80 1.86 -9.62
CA ASP A 9 11.31 2.97 -8.80
C ASP A 9 11.63 2.75 -7.30
N PRO A 10 12.24 3.72 -6.59
CA PRO A 10 12.54 3.60 -5.16
C PRO A 10 11.28 3.35 -4.34
N LEU A 11 11.26 2.23 -3.62
CA LEU A 11 10.21 1.89 -2.67
C LEU A 11 10.35 2.76 -1.41
N LEU A 12 9.30 3.48 -1.05
CA LEU A 12 9.26 4.29 0.17
C LEU A 12 8.71 3.49 1.34
N ALA A 13 7.63 2.73 1.11
CA ALA A 13 7.00 1.91 2.13
C ALA A 13 6.18 0.77 1.54
N ARG A 14 6.01 -0.29 2.31
CA ARG A 14 5.20 -1.45 1.93
C ARG A 14 4.33 -1.91 3.09
N ASN A 15 3.04 -2.08 2.82
CA ASN A 15 2.10 -2.67 3.76
C ASN A 15 2.19 -4.20 3.72
N ARG A 16 3.04 -4.76 4.58
CA ARG A 16 3.18 -6.22 4.72
C ARG A 16 1.93 -6.88 5.32
N ARG A 17 1.16 -6.14 6.12
CA ARG A 17 -0.06 -6.63 6.76
C ARG A 17 -1.18 -6.85 5.74
N ALA A 18 -1.30 -5.97 4.75
CA ALA A 18 -2.34 -6.06 3.73
C ALA A 18 -2.38 -7.43 3.03
N THR A 19 -1.23 -7.98 2.63
CA THR A 19 -1.19 -9.29 1.93
C THR A 19 -1.40 -10.48 2.85
N HIS A 20 -1.26 -10.30 4.17
CA HIS A 20 -1.50 -11.35 5.16
C HIS A 20 -2.98 -11.40 5.57
N GLU A 21 -3.61 -10.24 5.72
CA GLU A 21 -4.99 -10.15 6.20
C GLU A 21 -6.02 -10.22 5.08
N TYR A 22 -5.64 -9.79 3.88
CA TYR A 22 -6.54 -9.71 2.75
C TYR A 22 -6.02 -10.46 1.53
N SER A 23 -6.97 -10.97 0.75
CA SER A 23 -6.73 -11.44 -0.62
C SER A 23 -6.92 -10.25 -1.56
N ILE A 24 -5.85 -9.87 -2.25
CA ILE A 24 -5.86 -8.75 -3.19
C ILE A 24 -6.37 -9.25 -4.53
N ILE A 25 -7.47 -8.67 -5.01
CA ILE A 25 -8.14 -9.05 -6.25
C ILE A 25 -7.56 -8.24 -7.41
N GLU A 26 -7.49 -6.93 -7.23
CA GLU A 26 -7.02 -5.99 -8.24
C GLU A 26 -6.10 -4.94 -7.60
N ARG A 27 -5.19 -4.37 -8.40
CA ARG A 27 -4.26 -3.32 -7.99
C ARG A 27 -4.38 -2.15 -8.95
N LEU A 28 -4.49 -0.95 -8.39
CA LEU A 28 -4.51 0.30 -9.14
C LEU A 28 -3.44 1.25 -8.57
N GLU A 29 -2.92 2.10 -9.45
CA GLU A 29 -1.97 3.14 -9.08
C GLU A 29 -2.73 4.46 -8.94
N ALA A 30 -2.42 5.23 -7.90
CA ALA A 30 -2.97 6.57 -7.69
C ALA A 30 -1.86 7.56 -7.33
N GLY A 31 -2.04 8.81 -7.78
CA GLY A 31 -1.33 9.94 -7.19
C GLY A 31 -1.88 10.27 -5.80
N ILE A 32 -1.07 10.89 -4.94
CA ILE A 32 -1.51 11.35 -3.61
C ILE A 32 -1.26 12.84 -3.49
N GLU A 33 -2.24 13.56 -2.96
CA GLU A 33 -2.09 14.97 -2.61
C GLU A 33 -1.29 15.11 -1.30
N LEU A 34 -0.02 15.47 -1.45
CA LEU A 34 0.94 15.62 -0.35
C LEU A 34 1.47 17.04 -0.28
N THR A 35 1.80 17.45 0.94
CA THR A 35 2.54 18.69 1.22
C THR A 35 4.05 18.47 1.04
N GLY A 36 4.81 19.55 0.84
CA GLY A 36 6.25 19.48 0.67
C GLY A 36 6.98 18.83 1.86
N THR A 37 6.50 19.07 3.09
CA THR A 37 7.05 18.48 4.33
C THR A 37 6.81 16.97 4.39
N GLU A 38 5.63 16.49 3.98
CA GLU A 38 5.35 15.05 3.90
C GLU A 38 6.22 14.34 2.88
N VAL A 39 6.48 14.95 1.72
CA VAL A 39 7.39 14.36 0.72
C VAL A 39 8.80 14.17 1.30
N LYS A 40 9.27 15.09 2.15
CA LYS A 40 10.56 14.95 2.85
C LYS A 40 10.53 13.81 3.87
N SER A 41 9.49 13.72 4.69
CA SER A 41 9.32 12.63 5.66
C SER A 41 9.24 11.25 5.00
N LEU A 42 8.51 11.14 3.89
CA LEU A 42 8.38 9.90 3.13
C LEU A 42 9.72 9.44 2.54
N ARG A 43 10.53 10.36 2.03
CA ARG A 43 11.88 10.06 1.54
C ARG A 43 12.83 9.61 2.64
N GLY A 44 12.60 10.07 3.88
CA GLY A 44 13.27 9.57 5.08
C GLY A 44 12.71 8.24 5.60
N GLY A 45 11.76 7.61 4.91
CA GLY A 45 11.16 6.32 5.31
C GLY A 45 10.22 6.41 6.52
N ARG A 46 9.81 7.61 6.95
CA ARG A 46 9.02 7.83 8.17
C ARG A 46 7.52 7.75 7.89
N VAL A 47 7.05 6.56 7.52
CA VAL A 47 5.64 6.31 7.20
C VAL A 47 5.17 4.93 7.63
N GLN A 48 3.93 4.86 8.08
CA GLN A 48 3.26 3.61 8.43
C GLN A 48 1.95 3.47 7.65
N LEU A 49 1.84 2.36 6.92
CA LEU A 49 0.67 2.03 6.09
C LEU A 49 -0.25 0.96 6.73
N ARG A 50 0.14 0.43 7.89
CA ARG A 50 -0.41 -0.81 8.46
C ARG A 50 -1.93 -0.84 8.57
N ASP A 51 -2.53 0.24 9.06
CA ASP A 51 -3.97 0.35 9.31
C ASP A 51 -4.68 1.25 8.29
N GLY A 52 -3.95 1.68 7.27
CA GLY A 52 -4.50 2.58 6.26
C GLY A 52 -5.57 1.89 5.41
N TYR A 53 -6.58 2.66 5.02
CA TYR A 53 -7.61 2.24 4.08
C TYR A 53 -8.01 3.40 3.17
N VAL A 54 -8.69 3.08 2.07
CA VAL A 54 -9.23 4.09 1.16
C VAL A 54 -10.75 4.09 1.23
N ARG A 55 -11.32 5.28 1.40
CA ARG A 55 -12.76 5.51 1.39
C ARG A 55 -13.14 6.38 0.21
N ILE A 56 -14.28 6.10 -0.40
CA ILE A 56 -14.83 6.94 -1.46
C ILE A 56 -15.96 7.76 -0.86
N GLU A 57 -15.84 9.08 -0.96
CA GLU A 57 -16.79 10.04 -0.41
C GLU A 57 -17.04 11.12 -1.47
N ASN A 58 -18.30 11.36 -1.82
CA ASN A 58 -18.71 12.39 -2.79
C ASN A 58 -17.99 12.31 -4.16
N GLY A 59 -17.67 11.09 -4.62
CA GLY A 59 -16.97 10.89 -5.90
C GLY A 59 -15.46 11.15 -5.85
N GLU A 60 -14.89 11.33 -4.66
CA GLU A 60 -13.45 11.44 -4.43
C GLU A 60 -12.94 10.26 -3.60
N ALA A 61 -11.71 9.81 -3.88
CA ALA A 61 -11.05 8.77 -3.10
C ALA A 61 -10.12 9.39 -2.05
N TRP A 62 -10.25 8.94 -0.80
CA TRP A 62 -9.52 9.45 0.36
C TRP A 62 -8.73 8.34 1.02
N LEU A 63 -7.43 8.55 1.16
CA LEU A 63 -6.54 7.70 1.96
C LEU A 63 -6.62 8.16 3.42
N MET A 64 -7.01 7.23 4.30
CA MET A 64 -7.26 7.45 5.72
C MET A 64 -6.38 6.53 6.56
N GLN A 65 -6.15 6.90 7.82
CA GLN A 65 -5.42 6.10 8.81
C GLN A 65 -3.99 5.70 8.37
N VAL A 66 -3.37 6.57 7.57
CA VAL A 66 -1.95 6.49 7.22
C VAL A 66 -1.19 7.52 8.02
N HIS A 67 -0.20 7.07 8.78
CA HIS A 67 0.63 7.91 9.61
C HIS A 67 1.91 8.28 8.86
N ILE A 68 2.11 9.57 8.59
CA ILE A 68 3.36 10.11 8.06
C ILE A 68 3.95 11.00 9.14
N ALA A 69 5.14 10.66 9.65
CA ALA A 69 5.74 11.43 10.73
C ALA A 69 6.04 12.86 10.26
N ALA A 70 5.89 13.83 11.16
CA ALA A 70 6.26 15.21 10.89
C ALA A 70 7.76 15.31 10.51
N TYR A 71 8.08 16.25 9.64
CA TYR A 71 9.47 16.51 9.28
C TYR A 71 10.11 17.33 10.40
N GLU A 72 11.21 16.85 10.99
CA GLU A 72 11.86 17.48 12.15
C GLU A 72 12.23 18.95 11.89
N GLN A 73 12.68 19.25 10.67
CA GLN A 73 13.07 20.61 10.26
C GLN A 73 11.89 21.43 9.73
N GLY A 74 10.66 20.91 9.84
CA GLY A 74 9.44 21.51 9.28
C GLY A 74 8.69 22.48 10.20
N ASN A 75 9.04 22.55 11.49
CA ASN A 75 8.43 23.38 12.55
C ASN A 75 6.95 23.77 12.32
N ARG A 76 6.66 24.93 11.71
CA ARG A 76 5.28 25.46 11.54
C ARG A 76 4.54 24.96 10.29
N ASN A 77 5.25 24.36 9.34
CA ASN A 77 4.70 23.91 8.05
C ASN A 77 4.41 22.41 8.03
N ASN A 78 4.50 21.74 9.18
CA ASN A 78 4.18 20.32 9.29
C ASN A 78 2.67 20.13 9.24
N ALA A 79 2.22 19.29 8.31
CA ALA A 79 0.85 18.84 8.27
C ALA A 79 0.57 17.84 9.41
N GLU A 80 -0.69 17.70 9.80
CA GLU A 80 -1.09 16.69 10.79
C GLU A 80 -0.73 15.27 10.29
N PRO A 81 -0.02 14.45 11.10
CA PRO A 81 0.51 13.15 10.67
C PRO A 81 -0.54 12.18 10.09
N GLU A 82 -1.74 12.19 10.65
CA GLU A 82 -2.83 11.26 10.32
C GLU A 82 -3.93 11.90 9.46
N ARG A 83 -3.69 13.08 8.89
CA ARG A 83 -4.67 13.75 8.03
C ARG A 83 -5.13 12.84 6.90
N ARG A 84 -6.40 12.98 6.51
CA ARG A 84 -6.90 12.37 5.27
C ARG A 84 -6.20 12.98 4.05
N ARG A 85 -5.85 12.14 3.09
CA ARG A 85 -5.12 12.56 1.86
C ARG A 85 -5.94 12.17 0.65
N ARG A 86 -6.19 13.13 -0.24
CA ARG A 86 -6.95 12.87 -1.46
C ARG A 86 -6.10 12.06 -2.44
N LEU A 87 -6.70 11.05 -3.04
CA LEU A 87 -6.11 10.25 -4.10
C LEU A 87 -6.53 10.80 -5.46
N LEU A 88 -5.55 10.97 -6.33
CA LEU A 88 -5.71 11.49 -7.69
C LEU A 88 -5.91 10.30 -8.63
N LEU A 89 -7.17 9.89 -8.78
CA LEU A 89 -7.64 8.83 -9.67
C LEU A 89 -8.56 9.41 -10.75
N HIS A 90 -8.72 8.71 -11.87
CA HIS A 90 -9.71 9.09 -12.86
C HIS A 90 -11.13 8.81 -12.33
N LYS A 91 -12.10 9.65 -12.72
CA LYS A 91 -13.51 9.52 -12.32
C LYS A 91 -14.07 8.10 -12.53
N ARG A 92 -13.79 7.50 -13.69
CA ARG A 92 -14.21 6.12 -14.03
C ARG A 92 -13.62 5.06 -13.09
N GLU A 93 -12.38 5.26 -12.62
CA GLU A 93 -11.74 4.35 -11.68
C GLU A 93 -12.38 4.47 -10.29
N ILE A 94 -12.71 5.69 -9.87
CA ILE A 94 -13.40 5.95 -8.59
C ILE A 94 -14.79 5.30 -8.60
N GLU A 95 -15.58 5.51 -9.65
CA GLU A 95 -16.92 4.92 -9.80
C GLU A 95 -16.86 3.38 -9.80
N TYR A 96 -15.87 2.80 -10.50
CA TYR A 96 -15.63 1.37 -10.52
C TYR A 96 -15.32 0.81 -9.12
N LEU A 97 -14.41 1.48 -8.39
CA LEU A 97 -14.05 1.08 -7.04
C LEU A 97 -15.23 1.20 -6.07
N ASP A 98 -16.01 2.28 -6.14
CA ASP A 98 -17.19 2.49 -5.28
C ASP A 98 -18.25 1.41 -5.51
N GLY A 99 -18.54 1.09 -6.77
CA GLY A 99 -19.48 0.02 -7.14
C GLY A 99 -19.04 -1.34 -6.60
N ARG A 100 -17.75 -1.67 -6.69
CA ARG A 100 -17.18 -2.92 -6.16
C ARG A 100 -17.25 -3.00 -4.63
N VAL A 101 -16.91 -1.91 -3.94
CA VAL A 101 -16.96 -1.84 -2.47
C VAL A 101 -18.39 -2.05 -1.98
N ARG A 102 -19.37 -1.34 -2.56
CA ARG A 102 -20.78 -1.42 -2.14
C ARG A 102 -21.43 -2.76 -2.46
N THR A 103 -21.18 -3.32 -3.64
CA THR A 103 -21.88 -4.51 -4.12
C THR A 103 -21.29 -5.80 -3.56
N GLN A 104 -19.96 -5.87 -3.41
CA GLN A 104 -19.25 -7.12 -3.11
C GLN A 104 -18.65 -7.15 -1.70
N GLY A 105 -18.91 -6.12 -0.88
CA GLY A 105 -18.38 -6.01 0.49
C GLY A 105 -16.86 -6.00 0.51
N LEU A 106 -16.23 -5.44 -0.53
CA LEU A 106 -14.78 -5.37 -0.66
C LEU A 106 -14.24 -4.13 0.03
N THR A 107 -12.96 -4.15 0.37
CA THR A 107 -12.26 -3.04 1.01
C THR A 107 -11.09 -2.60 0.14
N ILE A 108 -10.78 -1.32 0.15
CA ILE A 108 -9.64 -0.78 -0.58
C ILE A 108 -8.52 -0.48 0.41
N VAL A 109 -7.35 -1.08 0.21
CA VAL A 109 -6.21 -0.98 1.13
C VAL A 109 -4.96 -0.48 0.40
N PRO A 110 -4.11 0.37 1.02
CA PRO A 110 -2.83 0.76 0.45
C PRO A 110 -1.84 -0.41 0.55
N LEU A 111 -1.19 -0.74 -0.56
CA LEU A 111 -0.23 -1.84 -0.65
C LEU A 111 1.21 -1.34 -0.53
N ARG A 112 1.56 -0.27 -1.24
CA ARG A 112 2.90 0.30 -1.23
C ARG A 112 2.92 1.76 -1.68
N LEU A 113 3.93 2.47 -1.22
CA LEU A 113 4.30 3.80 -1.66
C LEU A 113 5.65 3.74 -2.36
N TYR A 114 5.77 4.42 -3.50
CA TYR A 114 7.00 4.44 -4.28
C TYR A 114 7.15 5.75 -5.04
N LEU A 115 8.37 6.03 -5.48
CA LEU A 115 8.68 7.20 -6.32
C LEU A 115 8.68 6.82 -7.78
N ALA A 116 7.74 7.37 -8.55
CA ALA A 116 7.72 7.25 -10.00
C ALA A 116 7.96 8.62 -10.63
N ARG A 117 9.02 8.76 -11.43
CA ARG A 117 9.41 10.04 -12.08
C ARG A 117 9.44 11.21 -11.08
N ASN A 118 10.05 10.99 -9.92
CA ASN A 118 10.19 11.94 -8.81
C ASN A 118 8.86 12.35 -8.11
N ARG A 119 7.73 11.73 -8.44
CA ARG A 119 6.44 11.91 -7.76
C ARG A 119 6.14 10.71 -6.89
N VAL A 120 5.55 10.96 -5.72
CA VAL A 120 5.08 9.87 -4.85
C VAL A 120 3.78 9.30 -5.42
N LYS A 121 3.75 7.98 -5.57
CA LYS A 121 2.56 7.24 -5.96
C LYS A 121 2.21 6.20 -4.89
N VAL A 122 0.91 5.91 -4.77
CA VAL A 122 0.40 4.80 -3.97
C VAL A 122 -0.17 3.74 -4.89
N GLU A 123 0.15 2.49 -4.60
CA GLU A 123 -0.60 1.36 -5.14
C GLU A 123 -1.69 0.98 -4.13
N ILE A 124 -2.93 1.01 -4.58
CA ILE A 124 -4.10 0.58 -3.81
C ILE A 124 -4.58 -0.76 -4.32
N GLY A 125 -5.07 -1.60 -3.42
CA GLY A 125 -5.58 -2.93 -3.72
C GLY A 125 -7.06 -3.01 -3.37
N LEU A 126 -7.87 -3.50 -4.31
CA LEU A 126 -9.21 -3.98 -4.00
C LEU A 126 -9.08 -5.36 -3.37
N ALA A 127 -9.59 -5.50 -2.16
CA ALA A 127 -9.22 -6.61 -1.29
C ALA A 127 -10.44 -7.21 -0.56
N ARG A 128 -10.37 -8.51 -0.31
CA ARG A 128 -11.34 -9.26 0.51
C ARG A 128 -10.64 -9.80 1.75
N GLY A 129 -11.27 -9.69 2.91
CA GLY A 129 -10.72 -10.28 4.15
C GLY A 129 -10.56 -11.79 4.03
N LYS A 130 -9.39 -12.31 4.41
CA LYS A 130 -9.11 -13.75 4.44
C LYS A 130 -9.80 -14.40 5.63
N LYS A 131 -10.32 -15.62 5.44
CA LYS A 131 -10.83 -16.43 6.55
C LYS A 131 -9.64 -16.95 7.38
N LEU A 132 -9.88 -17.37 8.62
CA LEU A 132 -8.81 -17.84 9.51
C LEU A 132 -8.07 -19.06 8.94
N TRP A 133 -8.79 -19.95 8.24
CA TRP A 133 -8.20 -21.13 7.61
C TRP A 133 -7.23 -20.74 6.48
N ASP A 134 -7.60 -19.79 5.62
CA ASP A 134 -6.75 -19.26 4.54
C ASP A 134 -5.43 -18.72 5.11
N LYS A 135 -5.53 -17.97 6.23
CA LYS A 135 -4.36 -17.39 6.89
C LYS A 135 -3.40 -18.47 7.39
N ARG A 136 -3.91 -19.57 7.95
CA ARG A 136 -3.06 -20.69 8.42
C ARG A 136 -2.36 -21.39 7.26
N GLN A 137 -3.05 -21.62 6.15
CA GLN A 137 -2.46 -22.25 4.97
C GLN A 137 -1.35 -21.37 4.35
N ASP A 138 -1.59 -20.06 4.24
CA ASP A 138 -0.58 -19.12 3.74
C ASP A 138 0.68 -19.08 4.61
N VAL A 139 0.53 -19.18 5.94
CA VAL A 139 1.65 -19.24 6.88
C VAL A 139 2.42 -20.54 6.69
N ALA A 140 1.74 -21.69 6.68
CA ALA A 140 2.37 -23.00 6.50
C ALA A 140 3.13 -23.09 5.17
N LYS A 141 2.53 -22.62 4.07
CA LYS A 141 3.17 -22.58 2.76
C LYS A 141 4.43 -21.73 2.76
N ARG A 142 4.37 -20.54 3.37
CA ARG A 142 5.51 -19.62 3.42
C ARG A 142 6.66 -20.16 4.27
N ASP A 143 6.35 -20.84 5.37
CA ASP A 143 7.38 -21.45 6.21
C ASP A 143 8.06 -22.62 5.49
N ALA A 144 7.30 -23.46 4.77
CA ALA A 144 7.86 -24.51 3.91
C ALA A 144 8.76 -23.94 2.80
N GLU A 145 8.31 -22.89 2.10
CA GLU A 145 9.12 -22.22 1.06
C GLU A 145 10.44 -21.67 1.63
N ARG A 146 10.42 -21.05 2.81
CA ARG A 146 11.65 -20.56 3.47
C ARG A 146 12.59 -21.67 3.87
N GLU A 147 12.08 -22.80 4.32
CA GLU A 147 12.90 -23.94 4.72
C GLU A 147 13.61 -24.55 3.50
N MET A 148 12.88 -24.72 2.40
CA MET A 148 13.46 -25.15 1.12
C MET A 148 14.52 -24.18 0.61
N GLU A 149 14.26 -22.86 0.67
CA GLU A 149 15.23 -21.84 0.26
C GLU A 149 16.50 -21.88 1.12
N ARG A 150 16.36 -22.01 2.44
CA ARG A 150 17.50 -22.14 3.37
C ARG A 150 18.32 -23.41 3.09
N ALA A 151 17.65 -24.53 2.81
CA ALA A 151 18.32 -25.79 2.47
C ALA A 151 19.11 -25.66 1.15
N ALA A 152 18.51 -25.03 0.13
CA ALA A 152 19.17 -24.78 -1.16
C ALA A 152 20.40 -23.87 -1.02
N VAL A 153 20.34 -22.82 -0.20
CA VAL A 153 21.48 -21.93 0.07
C VAL A 153 22.61 -22.67 0.81
N ARG A 154 22.27 -23.54 1.78
CA ARG A 154 23.26 -24.37 2.49
C ARG A 154 23.95 -25.36 1.55
N ALA A 155 23.19 -26.02 0.67
CA ALA A 155 23.74 -26.94 -0.31
C ALA A 155 24.72 -26.25 -1.29
N ARG A 156 24.43 -25.01 -1.71
CA ARG A 156 25.31 -24.22 -2.59
C ARG A 156 26.60 -23.70 -1.93
N ARG A 157 26.69 -23.71 -0.59
CA ARG A 157 27.88 -23.26 0.16
C ARG A 157 28.87 -24.39 0.48
N HIS A 158 28.48 -25.64 0.25
CA HIS A 158 29.29 -26.84 0.55
C HIS A 158 29.73 -27.62 -0.70
N GLY A 159 29.63 -27.01 -1.88
CA GLY A 159 30.30 -27.46 -3.11
C GLY A 159 31.23 -26.36 -3.61
#